data_AF-A0A1B2Z5S7-F1
#
_entry.id   AF-A0A1B2Z5S7-F1
#
_cell.length_a   1.000
_cell.length_b   1.000
_cell.length_c   1.000
_cell.angle_alpha   90.00
_cell.angle_beta   90.00
_cell.angle_gamma   90.00
#
_symmetry.space_group_name_H-M   'P 1'
#
loop_
_entity.id
_entity.type
_entity.pdbx_description
1 polymer ?
#
loop_
_entity_poly.entity_id
_entity_poly.type
_entity_poly.pdbx_seq_one_letter_code
_entity_poly.pdbx_strand_id
1 'polypeptide(L)'
;MKKITLITFTFIISFTLFSQQKEFEKTLGKENVETLNSLIEDFETKTLKNEYPNLKTENAYKAFLKDILKYNYSLLENRIFPESKLKLNIYCVPDSTWVKERELSSGKKSRMNKSKYITKYKCLNPKGKVIYSGSAYFYNNEMKKALKLVENRKDDVQINLISIYLKALEEIPNKSKFVEYYLKNIKLSGAPVPPFWMSNYIMKNNIDINDYFTKRLIFINIFYR
;
A
#
# COMPACT_ATOMS: atom_id res chain seq x y z
N MET A 1 -44.99 -21.41 -1.58
CA MET A 1 -43.76 -21.57 -2.40
C MET A 1 -42.55 -21.33 -1.53
N LYS A 2 -41.63 -22.30 -1.50
CA LYS A 2 -40.62 -22.50 -0.46
C LYS A 2 -39.47 -21.46 -0.52
N LYS A 3 -39.03 -21.02 0.67
CA LYS A 3 -37.82 -20.25 0.99
C LYS A 3 -36.53 -20.98 0.60
N ILE A 4 -36.31 -21.25 -0.70
CA ILE A 4 -35.11 -21.96 -1.19
C ILE A 4 -34.08 -20.99 -1.80
N THR A 5 -34.47 -19.76 -2.13
CA THR A 5 -33.63 -18.80 -2.86
C THR A 5 -32.56 -18.10 -2.00
N LEU A 6 -32.67 -18.11 -0.66
CA LEU A 6 -31.73 -17.38 0.21
C LEU A 6 -30.52 -18.24 0.64
N ILE A 7 -30.66 -19.57 0.71
CA ILE A 7 -29.60 -20.47 1.20
C ILE A 7 -28.60 -20.80 0.08
N THR A 8 -29.05 -20.90 -1.16
CA THR A 8 -28.17 -21.14 -2.32
C THR A 8 -27.29 -19.94 -2.62
N PHE A 9 -27.80 -18.72 -2.47
CA PHE A 9 -27.04 -17.49 -2.75
C PHE A 9 -25.93 -17.25 -1.72
N THR A 10 -26.18 -17.49 -0.44
CA THR A 10 -25.16 -17.35 0.62
C THR A 10 -24.05 -18.40 0.49
N PHE A 11 -24.39 -19.63 0.08
CA PHE A 11 -23.40 -20.70 -0.13
C PHE A 11 -22.48 -20.44 -1.35
N ILE A 12 -23.03 -19.86 -2.44
CA ILE A 12 -22.24 -19.50 -3.62
C ILE A 12 -21.27 -18.34 -3.30
N ILE A 13 -21.70 -17.36 -2.51
CA ILE A 13 -20.84 -16.24 -2.11
C ILE A 13 -19.72 -16.70 -1.19
N SER A 14 -20.00 -17.58 -0.21
CA SER A 14 -18.96 -18.09 0.68
C SER A 14 -17.94 -18.97 -0.04
N PHE A 15 -18.37 -19.78 -1.00
CA PHE A 15 -17.48 -20.61 -1.81
C PHE A 15 -16.57 -19.78 -2.74
N THR A 16 -17.10 -18.72 -3.35
CA THR A 16 -16.30 -17.83 -4.21
C THR A 16 -15.27 -17.04 -3.41
N LEU A 17 -15.65 -16.49 -2.25
CA LEU A 17 -14.71 -15.81 -1.34
C LEU A 17 -13.60 -16.74 -0.85
N PHE A 18 -13.94 -17.97 -0.47
CA PHE A 18 -12.96 -18.97 -0.05
C PHE A 18 -11.97 -19.31 -1.17
N SER A 19 -12.44 -19.45 -2.41
CA SER A 19 -11.57 -19.68 -3.58
C SER A 19 -10.61 -18.51 -3.79
N GLN A 20 -11.12 -17.27 -3.74
CA GLN A 20 -10.31 -16.06 -3.93
C GLN A 20 -9.21 -15.94 -2.87
N GLN A 21 -9.57 -16.14 -1.60
CA GLN A 21 -8.61 -16.13 -0.49
C GLN A 21 -7.53 -17.20 -0.70
N LYS A 22 -7.93 -18.43 -1.04
CA LYS A 22 -7.01 -19.55 -1.24
C LYS A 22 -6.01 -19.31 -2.36
N GLU A 23 -6.44 -18.75 -3.50
CA GLU A 23 -5.53 -18.42 -4.60
C GLU A 23 -4.57 -17.30 -4.23
N PHE A 24 -5.06 -16.24 -3.58
CA PHE A 24 -4.21 -15.17 -3.08
C PHE A 24 -3.14 -15.69 -2.12
N GLU A 25 -3.53 -16.48 -1.12
CA GLU A 25 -2.61 -17.01 -0.11
C GLU A 25 -1.60 -18.00 -0.71
N LYS A 26 -2.05 -18.82 -1.66
CA LYS A 26 -1.18 -19.75 -2.39
C LYS A 26 -0.10 -19.00 -3.15
N THR A 27 -0.44 -17.94 -3.88
CA THR A 27 0.52 -17.17 -4.68
C THR A 27 1.43 -16.28 -3.82
N LEU A 28 0.89 -15.68 -2.76
CA LEU A 28 1.68 -14.86 -1.83
C LEU A 28 2.67 -15.69 -1.00
N GLY A 29 2.30 -16.94 -0.68
CA GLY A 29 3.11 -17.89 0.06
C GLY A 29 2.92 -17.78 1.57
N LYS A 30 2.98 -18.94 2.25
CA LYS A 30 2.64 -19.13 3.66
C LYS A 30 3.30 -18.10 4.60
N GLU A 31 4.62 -17.94 4.53
CA GLU A 31 5.39 -17.02 5.39
C GLU A 31 4.87 -15.57 5.28
N ASN A 32 4.62 -15.09 4.07
CA ASN A 32 4.13 -13.74 3.82
C ASN A 32 2.68 -13.58 4.28
N VAL A 33 1.83 -14.61 4.11
CA VAL A 33 0.44 -14.62 4.57
C VAL A 33 0.38 -14.56 6.10
N GLU A 34 1.17 -15.39 6.79
CA GLU A 34 1.25 -15.39 8.25
C GLU A 34 1.75 -14.03 8.78
N THR A 35 2.78 -13.48 8.14
CA THR A 35 3.28 -12.13 8.46
C THR A 35 2.19 -11.07 8.27
N LEU A 36 1.47 -11.08 7.15
CA LEU A 36 0.41 -10.11 6.87
C LEU A 36 -0.75 -10.23 7.88
N ASN A 37 -1.15 -11.45 8.21
CA ASN A 37 -2.22 -11.70 9.18
C ASN A 37 -1.83 -11.18 10.57
N SER A 38 -0.61 -11.49 11.03
CA SER A 38 -0.11 -11.01 12.32
C SER A 38 -0.03 -9.48 12.39
N LEU A 39 0.44 -8.83 11.31
CA LEU A 39 0.52 -7.37 11.24
C LEU A 39 -0.86 -6.70 11.28
N ILE A 40 -1.86 -7.28 10.62
CA ILE A 40 -3.24 -6.77 10.64
C ILE A 40 -3.86 -6.99 12.01
N GLU A 41 -3.66 -8.15 12.62
CA GLU A 41 -4.14 -8.42 13.98
C GLU A 41 -3.55 -7.43 14.99
N ASP A 42 -2.24 -7.17 14.91
CA ASP A 42 -1.58 -6.17 15.75
C ASP A 42 -2.15 -4.77 15.51
N PHE A 43 -2.35 -4.38 14.26
CA PHE A 43 -3.00 -3.11 13.93
C PHE A 43 -4.42 -3.00 14.50
N GLU A 44 -5.25 -4.03 14.32
CA GLU A 44 -6.62 -4.03 14.82
C GLU A 44 -6.68 -4.00 16.35
N THR A 45 -5.82 -4.77 17.02
CA THR A 45 -5.88 -4.98 18.48
C THR A 45 -5.09 -3.96 19.30
N LYS A 46 -3.98 -3.43 18.78
CA LYS A 46 -3.09 -2.50 19.48
C LYS A 46 -3.16 -1.07 18.96
N THR A 47 -3.60 -0.85 17.72
CA THR A 47 -3.70 0.50 17.16
C THR A 47 -5.15 0.95 17.07
N LEU A 48 -5.98 0.29 16.25
CA LEU A 48 -7.37 0.70 16.05
C LEU A 48 -8.19 0.62 17.34
N LYS A 49 -8.04 -0.45 18.12
CA LYS A 49 -8.75 -0.59 19.40
C LYS A 49 -8.32 0.46 20.43
N ASN A 50 -7.07 0.90 20.42
CA ASN A 50 -6.61 1.93 21.35
C ASN A 50 -7.12 3.33 20.96
N GLU A 51 -7.14 3.65 19.66
CA GLU A 51 -7.68 4.92 19.17
C GLU A 51 -9.21 4.99 19.26
N TYR A 52 -9.88 3.86 19.02
CA TYR A 52 -11.34 3.76 18.96
C TYR A 52 -11.89 2.69 19.93
N PRO A 53 -11.68 2.83 21.26
CA PRO A 53 -11.88 1.76 22.25
C PRO A 53 -13.32 1.25 22.37
N ASN A 54 -14.28 2.11 22.07
CA ASN A 54 -15.71 1.79 22.20
C ASN A 54 -16.34 1.30 20.89
N LEU A 55 -15.55 1.20 19.80
CA LEU A 55 -16.04 0.77 18.50
C LEU A 55 -15.67 -0.69 18.23
N LYS A 56 -16.61 -1.42 17.62
CA LYS A 56 -16.29 -2.70 16.97
C LYS A 56 -15.32 -2.45 15.82
N THR A 57 -14.48 -3.43 15.50
CA THR A 57 -13.42 -3.33 14.47
C THR A 57 -13.88 -2.67 13.17
N GLU A 58 -15.01 -3.11 12.59
CA GLU A 58 -15.56 -2.50 11.37
C GLU A 58 -15.81 -0.99 11.51
N ASN A 59 -16.40 -0.58 12.63
CA ASN A 59 -16.70 0.82 12.91
C ASN A 59 -15.43 1.61 13.23
N ALA A 60 -14.42 0.98 13.83
CA ALA A 60 -13.10 1.57 14.03
C ALA A 60 -12.41 1.85 12.69
N TYR A 61 -12.45 0.93 11.72
CA TYR A 61 -12.00 1.20 10.36
C TYR A 61 -12.77 2.36 9.70
N LYS A 62 -14.10 2.41 9.84
CA LYS A 62 -14.90 3.52 9.32
C LYS A 62 -14.52 4.86 9.95
N ALA A 63 -14.27 4.89 11.27
CA ALA A 63 -13.81 6.08 11.97
C ALA A 63 -12.43 6.51 11.46
N PHE A 64 -11.48 5.57 11.35
CA PHE A 64 -10.17 5.78 10.78
C PHE A 64 -10.19 6.40 9.37
N LEU A 65 -10.99 5.84 8.46
CA LEU A 65 -11.13 6.38 7.11
C LEU A 65 -11.78 7.78 7.11
N LYS A 66 -12.72 8.06 8.02
CA LYS A 66 -13.32 9.39 8.17
C LYS A 66 -12.33 10.42 8.70
N ASP A 67 -11.44 10.04 9.60
CA ASP A 67 -10.40 10.93 10.12
C ASP A 67 -9.42 11.32 9.01
N ILE A 68 -9.02 10.35 8.17
CA ILE A 68 -8.24 10.62 6.95
C ILE A 68 -8.95 11.62 6.02
N LEU A 69 -10.27 11.49 5.84
CA LEU A 69 -11.05 12.44 5.04
C LEU A 69 -11.11 13.85 5.62
N LYS A 70 -10.88 14.00 6.93
CA LYS A 70 -10.74 15.29 7.62
C LYS A 70 -9.29 15.78 7.66
N TYR A 71 -8.38 15.12 6.92
CA TYR A 71 -6.93 15.36 6.97
C TYR A 71 -6.31 15.16 8.36
N ASN A 72 -6.97 14.39 9.23
CA ASN A 72 -6.37 13.94 10.46
C ASN A 72 -5.56 12.68 10.19
N TYR A 73 -4.24 12.82 10.25
CA TYR A 73 -3.27 11.75 10.01
C TYR A 73 -2.51 11.36 11.29
N SER A 74 -3.01 11.67 12.48
CA SER A 74 -2.32 11.37 13.76
C SER A 74 -1.93 9.89 13.89
N LEU A 75 -2.84 8.97 13.55
CA LEU A 75 -2.58 7.53 13.50
C LEU A 75 -1.48 7.11 12.51
N LEU A 76 -1.16 8.00 11.57
CA LEU A 76 -0.12 7.78 10.58
C LEU A 76 1.26 8.28 11.05
N GLU A 77 1.30 9.07 12.12
CA GLU A 77 2.53 9.64 12.69
C GLU A 77 3.20 8.59 13.61
N ASN A 78 4.54 8.52 13.59
CA ASN A 78 5.36 7.62 14.43
C ASN A 78 5.22 6.11 14.16
N ARG A 79 4.85 5.72 12.93
CA ARG A 79 4.75 4.31 12.56
C ARG A 79 6.14 3.70 12.36
N ILE A 80 6.48 2.73 13.19
CA ILE A 80 7.68 1.90 13.03
C ILE A 80 7.21 0.52 12.63
N PHE A 81 7.40 0.16 11.36
CA PHE A 81 7.11 -1.18 10.90
C PHE A 81 8.39 -2.01 10.85
N PRO A 82 8.35 -3.26 11.34
CA PRO A 82 9.47 -4.16 11.17
C PRO A 82 9.73 -4.36 9.68
N GLU A 83 11.00 -4.23 9.29
CA GLU A 83 11.45 -4.67 7.98
C GLU A 83 11.15 -6.17 7.87
N SER A 84 10.41 -6.52 6.81
CA SER A 84 9.98 -7.90 6.59
C SER A 84 10.18 -8.24 5.12
N LYS A 85 10.32 -9.54 4.85
CA LYS A 85 10.30 -10.07 3.49
C LYS A 85 9.01 -9.68 2.77
N LEU A 86 7.88 -9.64 3.49
CA LEU A 86 6.60 -9.17 2.97
C LEU A 86 6.69 -7.70 2.51
N LYS A 87 7.34 -6.82 3.28
CA LYS A 87 7.50 -5.39 2.92
C LYS A 87 8.20 -5.24 1.57
N LEU A 88 9.25 -6.01 1.30
CA LEU A 88 9.96 -5.99 0.02
C LEU A 88 9.20 -6.67 -1.13
N ASN A 89 8.21 -7.51 -0.82
CA ASN A 89 7.26 -8.04 -1.80
C ASN A 89 6.15 -7.02 -2.11
N ILE A 90 5.73 -6.19 -1.16
CA ILE A 90 4.72 -5.15 -1.42
C ILE A 90 5.35 -3.92 -2.08
N TYR A 91 6.51 -3.51 -1.56
CA TYR A 91 7.15 -2.24 -1.85
C TYR A 91 8.59 -2.39 -2.32
N CYS A 92 9.03 -1.43 -3.13
CA CYS A 92 10.44 -1.10 -3.25
C CYS A 92 10.72 0.02 -2.23
N VAL A 93 11.53 -0.30 -1.21
CA VAL A 93 11.87 0.61 -0.11
C VAL A 93 13.17 1.36 -0.41
N PRO A 94 13.35 2.60 0.07
CA PRO A 94 14.60 3.33 -0.10
C PRO A 94 15.81 2.56 0.47
N ASP A 95 16.85 2.42 -0.35
CA ASP A 95 18.13 1.79 0.01
C ASP A 95 19.20 2.86 0.24
N SER A 96 19.27 3.82 -0.69
CA SER A 96 20.18 4.97 -0.58
C SER A 96 19.63 6.15 -1.36
N THR A 97 19.94 7.34 -0.87
CA THR A 97 19.41 8.58 -1.38
C THR A 97 20.49 9.66 -1.37
N TRP A 98 20.64 10.37 -2.48
CA TRP A 98 21.63 11.44 -2.60
C TRP A 98 21.16 12.58 -3.50
N VAL A 99 21.77 13.74 -3.31
CA VAL A 99 21.53 14.95 -4.10
C VAL A 99 22.78 15.26 -4.90
N LYS A 100 22.62 15.55 -6.19
CA LYS A 100 23.71 16.03 -7.05
C LYS A 100 23.29 17.23 -7.88
N GLU A 101 24.26 17.99 -8.37
CA GLU A 101 23.99 19.06 -9.33
C GLU A 101 23.37 18.51 -10.62
N ARG A 102 22.45 19.27 -11.21
CA ARG A 102 21.86 18.90 -12.49
C ARG A 102 22.83 19.20 -13.62
N GLU A 103 23.21 18.14 -14.32
CA GLU A 103 23.87 18.22 -15.61
C GLU A 103 22.82 18.33 -16.73
N LEU A 104 23.12 19.17 -17.73
CA LEU A 104 22.35 19.23 -18.97
C LEU A 104 22.69 18.01 -19.83
N SER A 105 21.81 17.64 -20.77
CA SER A 105 22.05 16.57 -21.75
C SER A 105 23.31 16.77 -22.58
N SER A 106 23.80 18.01 -22.68
CA SER A 106 25.07 18.37 -23.32
C SER A 106 26.32 18.16 -22.43
N GLY A 107 26.17 17.55 -21.25
CA GLY A 107 27.25 17.36 -20.27
C GLY A 107 27.68 18.65 -19.54
N LYS A 108 27.14 19.80 -19.93
CA LYS A 108 27.43 21.09 -19.27
C LYS A 108 26.62 21.23 -17.98
N LYS A 109 27.25 21.82 -16.95
CA LYS A 109 26.54 22.22 -15.73
C LYS A 109 25.43 23.22 -16.06
N SER A 110 24.28 23.09 -15.40
CA SER A 110 23.21 24.08 -15.55
C SER A 110 23.66 25.43 -15.00
N ARG A 111 23.40 26.53 -15.73
CA ARG A 111 23.64 27.90 -15.26
C ARG A 111 22.75 28.31 -14.07
N MET A 112 21.71 27.52 -13.78
CA MET A 112 20.84 27.71 -12.63
C MET A 112 21.24 26.70 -11.54
N ASN A 113 21.17 27.09 -10.26
CA ASN A 113 21.35 26.22 -9.07
C ASN A 113 20.26 25.13 -9.02
N LYS A 114 20.33 24.18 -9.95
CA LYS A 114 19.38 23.08 -10.12
C LYS A 114 19.98 21.83 -9.54
N SER A 115 19.21 21.20 -8.67
CA SER A 115 19.59 19.96 -8.01
C SER A 115 18.75 18.80 -8.54
N LYS A 116 19.36 17.62 -8.55
CA LYS A 116 18.73 16.35 -8.84
C LYS A 116 18.81 15.49 -7.60
N TYR A 117 17.65 15.05 -7.14
CA TYR A 117 17.50 14.06 -6.08
C TYR A 117 17.37 12.68 -6.71
N ILE A 118 18.11 11.71 -6.19
CA ILE A 118 18.08 10.33 -6.67
C ILE A 118 17.86 9.41 -5.47
N THR A 119 16.89 8.51 -5.60
CA THR A 119 16.70 7.41 -4.67
C THR A 119 16.90 6.10 -5.40
N LYS A 120 17.75 5.26 -4.84
CA LYS A 120 17.86 3.85 -5.18
C LYS A 120 16.93 3.09 -4.25
N TYR A 121 16.02 2.30 -4.81
CA TYR A 121 15.12 1.45 -4.05
C TYR A 121 15.56 0.00 -4.15
N LYS A 122 15.24 -0.79 -3.13
CA LYS A 122 15.41 -2.24 -3.09
C LYS A 122 14.06 -2.93 -2.92
N CYS A 123 13.86 -4.04 -3.63
CA CYS A 123 12.67 -4.89 -3.53
C CYS A 123 13.00 -6.33 -3.91
N LEU A 124 12.05 -7.25 -3.73
CA LEU A 124 12.18 -8.64 -4.15
C LEU A 124 11.52 -8.89 -5.49
N ASN A 125 12.20 -9.61 -6.39
CA ASN A 125 11.55 -10.17 -7.56
C ASN A 125 10.74 -11.43 -7.21
N PRO A 126 9.99 -12.05 -8.15
CA PRO A 126 9.18 -13.22 -7.85
C PRO A 126 9.96 -14.45 -7.41
N LYS A 127 11.27 -14.48 -7.64
CA LYS A 127 12.19 -15.56 -7.22
C LYS A 127 12.81 -15.29 -5.84
N GLY A 128 12.39 -14.23 -5.15
CA GLY A 128 12.94 -13.85 -3.85
C GLY A 128 14.35 -13.26 -3.90
N LYS A 129 14.84 -12.82 -5.07
CA LYS A 129 16.13 -12.12 -5.18
C LYS A 129 15.93 -10.62 -5.04
N VAL A 130 16.84 -9.97 -4.32
CA VAL A 130 16.88 -8.51 -4.23
C VAL A 130 17.22 -7.92 -5.60
N ILE A 131 16.42 -6.95 -6.01
CA ILE A 131 16.60 -6.14 -7.21
C ILE A 131 16.55 -4.66 -6.82
N TYR A 132 17.08 -3.83 -7.71
CA TYR A 132 17.13 -2.39 -7.48
C TYR A 132 16.41 -1.62 -8.59
N SER A 133 15.73 -0.55 -8.20
CA SER A 133 15.19 0.46 -9.12
C SER A 133 15.72 1.85 -8.71
N GLY A 134 15.57 2.83 -9.59
CA GLY A 134 15.99 4.20 -9.32
C GLY A 134 14.89 5.20 -9.68
N SER A 135 14.71 6.21 -8.85
CA SER A 135 13.93 7.40 -9.19
C SER A 135 14.82 8.63 -9.22
N ALA A 136 14.40 9.63 -10.00
CA ALA A 136 15.09 10.89 -10.11
C ALA A 136 14.09 12.04 -10.15
N TYR A 137 14.23 12.97 -9.21
CA TYR A 137 13.41 14.17 -9.15
C TYR A 137 14.27 15.41 -9.37
N PHE A 138 13.78 16.33 -10.20
CA PHE A 138 14.46 17.57 -10.51
C PHE A 138 13.84 18.70 -9.72
N TYR A 139 14.68 19.47 -9.01
CA TYR A 139 14.24 20.64 -8.27
C TYR A 139 14.89 21.90 -8.84
N ASN A 140 14.07 22.94 -8.97
CA ASN A 140 14.50 24.29 -9.32
C ASN A 140 14.90 25.09 -8.06
N ASN A 141 15.46 24.43 -7.05
CA ASN A 141 15.81 25.05 -5.75
C ASN A 141 17.27 24.78 -5.37
N GLU A 142 17.80 25.68 -4.55
CA GLU A 142 19.09 25.52 -3.88
C GLU A 142 19.22 24.18 -3.14
N MET A 143 20.44 23.64 -3.13
CA MET A 143 20.77 22.32 -2.58
C MET A 143 20.23 22.10 -1.15
N LYS A 144 20.30 23.13 -0.28
CA LYS A 144 19.77 23.06 1.10
C LYS A 144 18.26 22.79 1.16
N LYS A 145 17.47 23.41 0.27
CA LYS A 145 16.01 23.17 0.21
C LYS A 145 15.72 21.77 -0.34
N ALA A 146 16.51 21.29 -1.29
CA ALA A 146 16.40 19.93 -1.78
C ALA A 146 16.70 18.90 -0.68
N LEU A 147 17.75 19.11 0.12
CA LEU A 147 18.10 18.25 1.27
C LEU A 147 16.97 18.17 2.32
N LYS A 148 16.29 19.28 2.63
CA LYS A 148 15.14 19.24 3.55
C LYS A 148 13.97 18.41 2.99
N LEU A 149 13.74 18.46 1.68
CA LEU A 149 12.72 17.64 1.03
C LEU A 149 13.09 16.17 0.99
N VAL A 150 14.39 15.84 0.88
CA VAL A 150 14.90 14.47 1.02
C VAL A 150 14.54 13.89 2.37
N GLU A 151 14.85 14.64 3.44
CA GLU A 151 14.61 14.17 4.81
C GLU A 151 13.13 13.85 5.04
N ASN A 152 12.24 14.66 4.48
CA ASN A 152 10.79 14.46 4.57
C ASN A 152 10.26 13.28 3.72
N ARG A 153 11.06 12.74 2.81
CA ARG A 153 10.67 11.68 1.85
C ARG A 153 11.54 10.43 1.94
N LYS A 154 12.40 10.34 2.95
CA LYS A 154 13.35 9.22 3.11
C LYS A 154 12.65 7.88 3.32
N ASP A 155 11.39 7.92 3.75
CA ASP A 155 10.54 6.75 4.00
C ASP A 155 9.51 6.53 2.87
N ASP A 156 9.53 7.34 1.79
CA ASP A 156 8.62 7.16 0.66
C ASP A 156 8.93 5.85 -0.06
N VAL A 157 7.94 4.97 -0.16
CA VAL A 157 8.03 3.69 -0.87
C VAL A 157 7.42 3.76 -2.28
N GLN A 158 7.92 2.90 -3.17
CA GLN A 158 7.27 2.60 -4.46
C GLN A 158 6.56 1.26 -4.40
N ILE A 159 5.53 1.06 -5.21
CA ILE A 159 4.91 -0.26 -5.34
C ILE A 159 5.85 -1.19 -6.10
N ASN A 160 6.07 -2.39 -5.58
CA ASN A 160 6.83 -3.40 -6.30
C ASN A 160 5.95 -4.05 -7.39
N LEU A 161 6.01 -3.49 -8.60
CA LEU A 161 5.17 -3.90 -9.73
C LEU A 161 5.52 -5.25 -10.36
N ILE A 162 6.58 -5.92 -9.89
CA ILE A 162 6.99 -7.24 -10.39
C ILE A 162 7.09 -8.25 -9.26
N SER A 163 6.29 -8.09 -8.20
CA SER A 163 6.35 -8.95 -7.02
C SER A 163 5.35 -10.10 -7.02
N ILE A 164 5.56 -11.05 -6.11
CA ILE A 164 4.55 -12.07 -5.80
C ILE A 164 3.29 -11.49 -5.17
N TYR A 165 3.37 -10.35 -4.48
CA TYR A 165 2.19 -9.71 -3.88
C TYR A 165 1.27 -9.11 -4.96
N LEU A 166 1.83 -8.38 -5.92
CA LEU A 166 1.03 -7.87 -7.04
C LEU A 166 0.44 -9.04 -7.84
N LYS A 167 1.26 -10.04 -8.14
CA LYS A 167 0.81 -11.26 -8.83
C LYS A 167 -0.34 -11.94 -8.08
N ALA A 168 -0.24 -12.08 -6.76
CA ALA A 168 -1.30 -12.68 -5.94
C ALA A 168 -2.61 -11.89 -6.04
N LEU A 169 -2.56 -10.56 -6.07
CA LEU A 169 -3.76 -9.73 -6.29
C LEU A 169 -4.32 -9.86 -7.71
N GLU A 170 -3.46 -10.00 -8.72
CA GLU A 170 -3.84 -10.13 -10.12
C GLU A 170 -4.49 -11.48 -10.44
N GLU A 171 -4.10 -12.54 -9.75
CA GLU A 171 -4.59 -13.90 -9.99
C GLU A 171 -5.94 -14.19 -9.31
N ILE A 172 -6.41 -13.32 -8.41
CA ILE A 172 -7.73 -13.47 -7.78
C ILE A 172 -8.83 -13.52 -8.87
N PRO A 173 -9.67 -14.56 -8.92
CA PRO A 173 -10.79 -14.62 -9.85
C PRO A 173 -11.93 -13.71 -9.39
N ASN A 174 -12.70 -13.16 -10.32
CA ASN A 174 -13.91 -12.36 -10.01
C ASN A 174 -13.68 -11.27 -8.94
N LYS A 175 -12.60 -10.50 -9.11
CA LYS A 175 -12.16 -9.47 -8.17
C LYS A 175 -13.29 -8.50 -7.86
N SER A 176 -13.36 -8.03 -6.62
CA SER A 176 -14.26 -6.94 -6.27
C SER A 176 -13.85 -5.66 -7.03
N LYS A 177 -14.83 -4.79 -7.30
CA LYS A 177 -14.57 -3.47 -7.92
C LYS A 177 -13.51 -2.66 -7.17
N PHE A 178 -13.40 -2.87 -5.85
CA PHE A 178 -12.39 -2.20 -5.04
C PHE A 178 -10.97 -2.73 -5.29
N VAL A 179 -10.81 -4.05 -5.41
CA VAL A 179 -9.51 -4.65 -5.79
C VAL A 179 -9.11 -4.21 -7.20
N GLU A 180 -10.05 -4.17 -8.14
CA GLU A 180 -9.81 -3.66 -9.50
C GLU A 180 -9.39 -2.18 -9.50
N TYR A 181 -10.12 -1.34 -8.74
CA TYR A 181 -9.78 0.07 -8.55
C TYR A 181 -8.36 0.20 -7.98
N TYR A 182 -8.03 -0.55 -6.95
CA TYR A 182 -6.72 -0.52 -6.32
C TYR A 182 -5.61 -0.89 -7.31
N LEU A 183 -5.73 -2.05 -7.97
CA LEU A 183 -4.78 -2.54 -8.97
C LEU A 183 -4.58 -1.53 -10.11
N LYS A 184 -5.67 -0.95 -10.63
CA LYS A 184 -5.59 0.06 -11.68
C LYS A 184 -4.78 1.27 -11.24
N ASN A 185 -5.02 1.79 -10.04
CA ASN A 185 -4.34 3.01 -9.57
C ASN A 185 -2.85 2.76 -9.32
N ILE A 186 -2.48 1.66 -8.64
CA ILE A 186 -1.07 1.40 -8.34
C ILE A 186 -0.24 1.10 -9.60
N LYS A 187 -0.83 0.46 -10.62
CA LYS A 187 -0.16 0.21 -11.90
C LYS A 187 0.05 1.48 -12.71
N LEU A 188 -0.90 2.40 -12.65
CA LEU A 188 -0.81 3.68 -13.35
C LEU A 188 0.22 4.61 -12.70
N SER A 189 0.30 4.64 -11.37
CA SER A 189 1.16 5.56 -10.64
C SER A 189 2.55 5.00 -10.30
N GLY A 190 2.68 3.67 -10.18
CA GLY A 190 3.85 3.03 -9.55
C GLY A 190 3.99 3.32 -8.05
N ALA A 191 2.96 3.91 -7.44
CA ALA A 191 2.99 4.41 -6.06
C ALA A 191 1.70 4.03 -5.30
N PRO A 192 1.75 3.98 -3.94
CA PRO A 192 0.56 3.74 -3.14
C PRO A 192 -0.55 4.75 -3.45
N VAL A 193 -1.81 4.31 -3.44
CA VAL A 193 -2.97 5.20 -3.66
C VAL A 193 -3.02 6.23 -2.53
N PRO A 194 -3.13 7.55 -2.78
CA PRO A 194 -3.19 8.53 -1.70
C PRO A 194 -4.26 8.17 -0.65
N PRO A 195 -3.97 8.22 0.67
CA PRO A 195 -4.91 7.78 1.71
C PRO A 195 -6.28 8.45 1.62
N PHE A 196 -6.30 9.76 1.36
CA PHE A 196 -7.53 10.52 1.13
C PHE A 196 -8.37 9.93 -0.01
N TRP A 197 -7.75 9.58 -1.14
CA TRP A 197 -8.44 9.10 -2.34
C TRP A 197 -9.02 7.71 -2.13
N MET A 198 -8.24 6.82 -1.50
CA MET A 198 -8.70 5.47 -1.17
C MET A 198 -9.85 5.50 -0.16
N SER A 199 -9.72 6.30 0.91
CA SER A 199 -10.78 6.47 1.92
C SER A 199 -12.06 7.04 1.31
N ASN A 200 -11.93 8.06 0.46
CA ASN A 200 -13.06 8.66 -0.24
C ASN A 200 -13.76 7.65 -1.16
N TYR A 201 -12.98 6.84 -1.89
CA TYR A 201 -13.54 5.79 -2.75
C TYR A 201 -14.32 4.74 -1.96
N ILE A 202 -13.76 4.24 -0.86
CA ILE A 202 -14.40 3.26 0.03
C ILE A 202 -15.74 3.81 0.55
N MET A 203 -15.72 5.03 1.09
CA MET A 203 -16.89 5.64 1.72
C MET A 203 -17.98 6.00 0.71
N LYS A 204 -17.63 6.54 -0.47
CA LYS A 204 -18.61 6.93 -1.49
C LYS A 204 -19.29 5.74 -2.16
N ASN A 205 -18.60 4.61 -2.28
CA ASN A 205 -19.11 3.42 -2.96
C ASN A 205 -19.66 2.36 -1.99
N ASN A 206 -19.77 2.68 -0.70
CA ASN A 206 -20.22 1.73 0.34
C ASN A 206 -19.49 0.38 0.25
N ILE A 207 -18.17 0.41 0.05
CA ILE A 207 -17.36 -0.81 -0.02
C ILE A 207 -17.45 -1.54 1.33
N ASP A 208 -17.67 -2.84 1.30
CA ASP A 208 -17.68 -3.67 2.51
C ASP A 208 -16.28 -3.69 3.14
N ILE A 209 -16.19 -3.09 4.32
CA ILE A 209 -14.95 -3.01 5.10
C ILE A 209 -14.64 -4.33 5.80
N ASN A 210 -15.62 -5.22 6.01
CA ASN A 210 -15.38 -6.54 6.57
C ASN A 210 -14.86 -7.55 5.54
N ASP A 211 -14.89 -7.21 4.25
CA ASP A 211 -14.31 -8.03 3.20
C ASP A 211 -12.81 -8.31 3.45
N TYR A 212 -12.42 -9.55 3.16
CA TYR A 212 -11.07 -10.07 3.39
C TYR A 212 -9.98 -9.20 2.73
N PHE A 213 -10.22 -8.76 1.50
CA PHE A 213 -9.27 -7.96 0.74
C PHE A 213 -9.36 -6.48 1.11
N THR A 214 -10.56 -5.95 1.37
CA THR A 214 -10.72 -4.54 1.75
C THR A 214 -9.86 -4.16 2.95
N LYS A 215 -9.92 -4.93 4.05
CA LYS A 215 -9.09 -4.66 5.25
C LYS A 215 -7.61 -4.70 4.96
N ARG A 216 -7.16 -5.72 4.22
CA ARG A 216 -5.75 -5.91 3.82
C ARG A 216 -5.26 -4.75 2.98
N LEU A 217 -6.05 -4.32 2.01
CA LEU A 217 -5.70 -3.19 1.15
C LEU A 217 -5.66 -1.88 1.92
N ILE A 218 -6.61 -1.62 2.84
CA ILE A 218 -6.56 -0.44 3.73
C ILE A 218 -5.28 -0.48 4.57
N PHE A 219 -5.03 -1.60 5.26
CA PHE A 219 -3.86 -1.76 6.12
C PHE A 219 -2.56 -1.56 5.33
N ILE A 220 -2.36 -2.32 4.25
CA ILE A 220 -1.16 -2.23 3.42
C ILE A 220 -1.03 -0.82 2.86
N ASN A 221 -2.03 -0.38 2.10
CA ASN A 221 -1.90 0.84 1.35
C ASN A 221 -1.89 2.08 2.23
N ILE A 222 -2.55 2.13 3.38
CA ILE A 222 -2.61 3.37 4.18
C ILE A 222 -1.71 3.26 5.40
N PHE A 223 -1.72 2.11 6.08
CA PHE A 223 -1.06 1.94 7.36
C PHE A 223 0.41 1.51 7.23
N TYR A 224 0.68 0.38 6.56
CA TYR A 224 1.98 -0.32 6.50
C TYR A 224 3.04 0.27 5.55
N ARG A 225 2.98 1.58 5.26
CA ARG A 225 3.92 2.23 4.32
C ARG A 225 5.32 2.33 4.91
#